data_AF-A0A1E5JQS5-F1
#
_entry.id   AF-A0A1E5JQS5-F1
#
_cell.length_a   1.000
_cell.length_b   1.000
_cell.length_c   1.000
_cell.angle_alpha   90.00
_cell.angle_beta   90.00
_cell.angle_gamma   90.00
#
_symmetry.space_group_name_H-M   'P 1'
#
loop_
_entity.id
_entity.type
_entity.pdbx_description
1 polymer ?
#
loop_
_entity_poly.entity_id
_entity_poly.type
_entity_poly.pdbx_seq_one_letter_code
_entity_poly.pdbx_strand_id
1 'polypeptide(L)'
;MVLPFLKASPVSYSLSNYHEDPLIYCRQILAIVDELSRFHNLGLRHGDLKLDNILIEKKEDGTFRAYLVDFGNVYKISNSDHEDPDWIPRDCNALVLDSLTSCITGLRTRHSLFYSYTSLDLIKKELLEEIENLCEENKSWCSRASL
;
A
#
# COMPACT_ATOMS: atom_id res chain seq x y z
N MET A 1 -18.04 17.72 12.38
CA MET A 1 -16.64 18.03 12.03
C MET A 1 -16.63 18.48 10.58
N VAL A 2 -15.90 19.55 10.23
CA VAL A 2 -15.68 19.96 8.83
C VAL A 2 -14.25 19.59 8.48
N LEU A 3 -14.07 18.80 7.42
CA LEU A 3 -12.76 18.32 6.96
C LEU A 3 -12.40 18.98 5.61
N PRO A 4 -11.11 19.12 5.29
CA PRO A 4 -10.69 19.63 3.99
C PRO A 4 -11.15 18.68 2.87
N PHE A 5 -11.55 19.28 1.74
CA PHE A 5 -11.85 18.51 0.54
C PHE A 5 -10.57 17.93 -0.05
N LEU A 6 -10.53 16.61 -0.25
CA LEU A 6 -9.43 15.90 -0.89
C LEU A 6 -9.82 15.57 -2.32
N LYS A 7 -8.95 15.88 -3.29
CA LYS A 7 -9.08 15.44 -4.69
C LYS A 7 -8.66 13.97 -4.83
N ALA A 8 -9.23 13.10 -4.01
CA ALA A 8 -8.86 11.70 -3.85
C ALA A 8 -10.11 10.81 -3.88
N SER A 9 -9.96 9.54 -4.25
CA SER A 9 -11.04 8.55 -4.25
C SER A 9 -10.70 7.37 -3.33
N PRO A 10 -11.69 6.78 -2.64
CA PRO A 10 -11.53 5.52 -1.93
C PRO A 10 -10.88 4.43 -2.78
N VAL A 11 -9.87 3.76 -2.21
CA VAL A 11 -9.09 2.73 -2.89
C VAL A 11 -9.97 1.53 -3.26
N SER A 12 -11.06 1.27 -2.53
CA SER A 12 -11.98 0.15 -2.79
C SER A 12 -12.51 0.06 -4.22
N TYR A 13 -12.57 1.18 -4.95
CA TYR A 13 -12.95 1.19 -6.36
C TYR A 13 -11.98 1.91 -7.28
N SER A 14 -10.99 2.64 -6.76
CA SER A 14 -9.98 3.32 -7.56
C SER A 14 -8.64 2.59 -7.64
N LEU A 15 -8.47 1.48 -6.91
CA LEU A 15 -7.31 0.62 -7.07
C LEU A 15 -7.33 0.02 -8.48
N SER A 16 -6.21 0.16 -9.19
CA SER A 16 -6.04 -0.45 -10.50
C SER A 16 -6.11 -1.98 -10.40
N ASN A 17 -6.29 -2.65 -11.53
CA ASN A 17 -6.13 -4.10 -11.62
C ASN A 17 -4.67 -4.41 -11.97
N TYR A 18 -3.99 -5.20 -11.14
CA TYR A 18 -2.58 -5.57 -11.38
C TYR A 18 -2.37 -6.24 -12.74
N HIS A 19 -3.34 -7.04 -13.22
CA HIS A 19 -3.21 -7.70 -14.52
C HIS A 19 -3.37 -6.76 -15.72
N GLU A 20 -3.98 -5.59 -15.51
CA GLU A 20 -4.21 -4.59 -16.57
C GLU A 20 -3.12 -3.52 -16.57
N ASP A 21 -2.75 -3.02 -15.39
CA ASP A 21 -1.69 -2.02 -15.22
C ASP A 21 -0.89 -2.29 -13.94
N PRO A 22 0.10 -3.21 -14.00
CA PRO A 22 0.87 -3.61 -12.82
C PRO A 22 1.70 -2.45 -12.25
N LEU A 23 2.20 -1.56 -13.11
CA LEU A 23 3.02 -0.43 -12.67
C LEU A 23 2.21 0.60 -11.87
N ILE A 24 1.03 0.98 -12.38
CA ILE A 24 0.15 1.88 -11.64
C ILE A 24 -0.33 1.22 -10.35
N TYR A 25 -0.71 -0.05 -10.41
CA TYR A 25 -1.08 -0.81 -9.22
C TYR A 25 0.02 -0.74 -8.14
N CYS A 26 1.25 -1.12 -8.46
CA CYS A 26 2.35 -1.13 -7.48
C CYS A 26 2.61 0.26 -6.90
N ARG A 27 2.55 1.32 -7.73
CA ARG A 27 2.72 2.70 -7.26
C ARG A 27 1.60 3.15 -6.33
N GLN A 28 0.36 2.72 -6.59
CA GLN A 28 -0.76 2.99 -5.70
C GLN A 28 -0.55 2.32 -4.34
N ILE A 29 -0.16 1.05 -4.32
CA ILE A 29 0.13 0.34 -3.08
C ILE A 29 1.29 0.97 -2.32
N LEU A 30 2.37 1.34 -3.01
CA LEU A 30 3.52 1.99 -2.39
C LEU A 30 3.10 3.27 -1.65
N ALA A 31 2.24 4.09 -2.26
CA ALA A 31 1.71 5.29 -1.62
C ALA A 31 0.90 4.98 -0.35
N ILE A 32 0.14 3.88 -0.34
CA ILE A 32 -0.63 3.42 0.83
C ILE A 32 0.31 2.96 1.94
N VAL A 33 1.32 2.16 1.60
CA VAL A 33 2.34 1.67 2.55
C VAL A 33 3.10 2.86 3.15
N ASP A 34 3.49 3.85 2.35
CA ASP A 34 4.16 5.05 2.83
C ASP A 34 3.30 5.85 3.82
N GLU A 35 2.01 6.02 3.54
CA GLU A 35 1.10 6.73 4.43
C GLU A 35 0.85 5.97 5.74
N LEU A 36 0.73 4.63 5.68
CA LEU A 36 0.63 3.79 6.87
C LEU A 36 1.89 3.84 7.72
N SER A 37 3.07 3.72 7.09
CA SER A 37 4.36 3.84 7.79
C SER A 37 4.48 5.22 8.44
N ARG A 38 4.07 6.30 7.75
CA ARG A 38 4.03 7.64 8.32
C ARG A 38 3.10 7.71 9.53
N PHE A 39 1.92 7.11 9.45
CA PHE A 39 0.93 7.11 10.53
C PHE A 39 1.41 6.32 11.76
N HIS A 40 1.99 5.14 11.54
CA HIS A 40 2.61 4.32 12.58
C HIS A 40 3.80 5.03 13.24
N ASN A 41 4.62 5.75 12.48
CA ASN A 41 5.73 6.56 13.00
C ASN A 41 5.29 7.73 13.87
N LEU A 42 4.02 8.15 13.81
CA LEU A 42 3.43 9.09 14.77
C LEU A 42 3.03 8.42 16.09
N GLY A 43 3.25 7.11 16.23
CA GLY A 43 2.77 6.32 17.35
C GLY A 43 1.25 6.16 17.31
N LEU A 44 0.65 6.01 16.12
CA LEU A 44 -0.79 5.84 15.94
C LEU A 44 -1.13 4.59 15.11
N ARG A 45 -2.26 3.97 15.42
CA ARG A 45 -2.85 2.84 14.69
C ARG A 45 -4.30 3.17 14.29
N HIS A 46 -4.71 2.80 13.08
CA HIS A 46 -5.99 3.25 12.53
C HIS A 46 -7.20 2.59 13.20
N GLY A 47 -7.10 1.29 13.50
CA GLY A 47 -8.12 0.50 14.21
C GLY A 47 -9.33 0.05 13.37
N ASP A 48 -9.60 0.69 12.23
CA ASP A 48 -10.56 0.24 11.22
C ASP A 48 -9.97 0.41 9.81
N LEU A 49 -8.84 -0.25 9.57
CA LEU A 49 -8.14 -0.17 8.29
C LEU A 49 -8.85 -1.04 7.25
N LYS A 50 -9.44 -0.40 6.25
CA LYS A 50 -10.11 -1.02 5.10
C LYS A 50 -9.97 -0.12 3.88
N LEU A 51 -10.19 -0.67 2.69
CA LEU A 51 -9.99 0.06 1.44
C LEU A 51 -10.90 1.29 1.26
N ASP A 52 -12.08 1.31 1.88
CA ASP A 52 -12.95 2.49 1.88
C ASP A 52 -12.40 3.65 2.73
N ASN A 53 -11.57 3.32 3.73
CA ASN A 53 -10.96 4.28 4.65
C ASN A 53 -9.58 4.75 4.20
N ILE A 54 -9.17 4.37 2.99
CA ILE A 54 -7.95 4.84 2.36
C ILE A 54 -8.37 5.56 1.08
N LEU A 55 -8.03 6.83 0.97
CA LEU A 55 -8.20 7.58 -0.27
C LEU A 55 -6.89 7.63 -1.04
N ILE A 56 -6.97 7.65 -2.37
CA ILE A 56 -5.82 7.82 -3.24
C ILE A 56 -6.04 8.94 -4.25
N GLU A 57 -5.02 9.77 -4.40
CA GLU A 57 -4.95 10.87 -5.34
C GLU A 57 -3.83 10.60 -6.33
N LYS A 58 -4.14 10.74 -7.62
CA LYS A 58 -3.12 10.82 -8.68
C LYS A 58 -2.69 12.27 -8.83
N LYS A 59 -1.41 12.54 -8.63
CA LYS A 59 -0.80 13.86 -8.82
C LYS A 59 -0.55 14.14 -10.30
N GLU A 60 -0.36 15.42 -10.63
CA GLU A 60 -0.11 15.89 -12.01
C GLU A 60 1.18 15.30 -12.60
N ASP A 61 2.17 15.02 -11.76
CA ASP A 61 3.44 14.36 -12.13
C ASP A 61 3.31 12.83 -12.29
N GLY A 62 2.11 12.27 -12.13
CA GLY A 62 1.83 10.85 -12.24
C GLY A 62 2.20 10.04 -11.00
N THR A 63 2.62 10.68 -9.91
CA THR A 63 2.79 10.04 -8.60
C THR A 63 1.45 9.86 -7.89
N PHE A 64 1.41 8.99 -6.89
CA PHE A 64 0.22 8.75 -6.07
C PHE A 64 0.45 9.21 -4.64
N ARG A 65 -0.61 9.73 -4.03
CA ARG A 65 -0.63 10.06 -2.60
C ARG A 65 -1.83 9.39 -1.96
N ALA A 66 -1.58 8.65 -0.88
CA ALA A 66 -2.64 8.07 -0.08
C ALA A 66 -2.99 8.98 1.12
N TYR A 67 -4.22 8.85 1.60
CA TYR A 67 -4.73 9.49 2.81
C TYR A 67 -5.52 8.47 3.62
N LEU A 68 -5.25 8.38 4.92
CA LEU A 68 -6.14 7.67 5.83
C LEU A 68 -7.31 8.59 6.21
N VAL A 69 -8.51 8.04 6.25
CA VAL A 69 -9.73 8.73 6.66
C VAL A 69 -10.54 7.87 7.61
N ASP A 70 -11.51 8.48 8.29
CA ASP A 70 -12.35 7.83 9.29
C ASP A 70 -11.58 7.35 10.52
N PHE A 71 -11.07 8.32 11.29
CA PHE A 71 -10.29 8.10 12.50
C PHE A 71 -11.13 7.76 13.75
N GLY A 72 -12.35 7.23 13.58
CA GLY A 72 -13.25 6.90 14.69
C GLY A 72 -12.70 5.85 15.65
N ASN A 73 -11.78 4.99 15.18
CA ASN A 73 -11.18 3.89 15.94
C ASN A 73 -9.66 4.03 16.10
N VAL A 74 -9.11 5.25 16.11
CA VAL A 74 -7.65 5.43 16.24
C VAL A 74 -7.16 5.11 17.65
N TYR A 75 -6.05 4.38 17.73
CA TYR A 75 -5.36 4.04 18.96
C TYR A 75 -3.96 4.66 18.97
N LYS A 76 -3.52 5.14 20.14
CA LYS A 76 -2.13 5.53 20.35
C LYS A 76 -1.32 4.27 20.61
N ILE A 77 -0.23 4.10 19.87
CA ILE A 77 0.80 3.10 20.14
C ILE A 77 1.59 3.61 21.36
N SER A 78 1.19 3.14 22.53
CA SER A 78 1.85 3.35 23.81
C SER A 78 3.01 2.36 24.00
N ASN A 79 3.94 2.67 24.90
CA ASN A 79 4.98 1.70 25.29
C ASN A 79 4.38 0.45 25.98
N SER A 80 3.13 0.49 26.46
CA SER A 80 2.43 -0.73 26.92
C SER A 80 1.87 -1.57 25.77
N ASP A 81 1.77 -1.04 24.55
CA ASP A 81 1.48 -1.82 23.34
C ASP A 81 2.71 -2.63 22.87
N HIS A 82 3.83 -2.57 23.61
CA HIS A 82 4.82 -3.65 23.60
C HIS A 82 4.23 -5.01 24.08
N GLU A 83 3.01 -5.02 24.66
CA GLU A 83 2.26 -6.25 24.98
C GLU A 83 1.42 -6.80 23.81
N ASP A 84 1.15 -6.00 22.76
CA ASP A 84 0.52 -6.46 21.51
C ASP A 84 1.54 -6.41 20.36
N PRO A 85 2.47 -7.37 20.25
CA PRO A 85 3.45 -7.41 19.17
C PRO A 85 2.82 -7.58 17.78
N ASP A 86 1.52 -7.87 17.72
CA ASP A 86 0.81 -8.26 16.50
C ASP A 86 0.05 -7.10 15.85
N TRP A 87 0.16 -5.86 16.34
CA TRP A 87 -0.56 -4.73 15.74
C TRP A 87 -0.02 -4.35 14.35
N ILE A 88 1.31 -4.38 14.13
CA ILE A 88 1.92 -4.20 12.80
C ILE A 88 1.50 -5.36 11.89
N PRO A 89 1.68 -6.64 12.28
CA PRO A 89 1.13 -7.77 11.52
C PRO A 89 -0.35 -7.63 11.19
N ARG A 90 -1.19 -7.08 12.07
CA ARG A 90 -2.63 -6.90 11.80
C ARG A 90 -2.93 -5.82 10.78
N ASP A 91 -2.31 -4.65 10.87
CA ASP A 91 -2.50 -3.59 9.87
C ASP A 91 -1.88 -4.03 8.52
N CYS A 92 -0.72 -4.70 8.54
CA CYS A 92 -0.13 -5.34 7.35
C CYS A 92 -1.08 -6.40 6.77
N ASN A 93 -1.64 -7.29 7.59
CA ASN A 93 -2.56 -8.33 7.15
C ASN A 93 -3.88 -7.74 6.62
N ALA A 94 -4.42 -6.69 7.23
CA ALA A 94 -5.61 -6.01 6.73
C ALA A 94 -5.36 -5.39 5.34
N LEU A 95 -4.21 -4.72 5.17
CA LEU A 95 -3.77 -4.23 3.86
C LEU A 95 -3.62 -5.38 2.84
N VAL A 96 -2.95 -6.46 3.25
CA VAL A 96 -2.58 -7.60 2.41
C VAL A 96 -3.79 -8.45 1.99
N LEU A 97 -4.70 -8.74 2.91
CA LEU A 97 -5.87 -9.61 2.70
C LEU A 97 -6.95 -8.93 1.83
N ASP A 98 -7.17 -7.62 2.00
CA ASP A 98 -8.24 -6.92 1.29
C ASP A 98 -7.79 -6.34 -0.07
N SER A 99 -6.49 -6.10 -0.26
CA SER A 99 -6.01 -5.26 -1.37
C SER A 99 -4.93 -5.89 -2.24
N LEU A 100 -4.08 -6.77 -1.70
CA LEU A 100 -2.78 -7.12 -2.32
C LEU A 100 -2.68 -8.51 -2.94
N THR A 101 -3.76 -9.29 -2.91
CA THR A 101 -3.73 -10.69 -3.37
C THR A 101 -3.17 -10.83 -4.79
N SER A 102 -3.47 -9.91 -5.72
CA SER A 102 -3.03 -10.00 -7.12
C SER A 102 -1.56 -9.63 -7.36
N CYS A 103 -1.06 -8.56 -6.74
CA CYS A 103 0.37 -8.21 -6.79
C CYS A 103 1.25 -9.28 -6.16
N ILE A 104 0.80 -9.77 -4.99
CA ILE A 104 1.54 -10.76 -4.23
C ILE A 104 1.48 -12.12 -4.93
N THR A 105 0.49 -12.42 -5.80
CA THR A 105 0.52 -13.65 -6.59
C THR A 105 1.65 -13.72 -7.63
N GLY A 106 2.14 -12.59 -8.13
CA GLY A 106 3.38 -12.52 -8.93
C GLY A 106 4.64 -12.65 -8.07
N LEU A 107 4.66 -11.94 -6.93
CA LEU A 107 5.73 -12.02 -5.91
C LEU A 107 5.79 -13.38 -5.18
N ARG A 108 4.70 -14.17 -5.26
CA ARG A 108 4.45 -15.45 -4.55
C ARG A 108 5.39 -16.58 -4.90
N THR A 109 6.10 -16.49 -6.03
CA THR A 109 7.09 -17.52 -6.37
C THR A 109 8.27 -17.54 -5.40
N ARG A 110 8.37 -16.59 -4.46
CA ARG A 110 9.44 -16.58 -3.45
C ARG A 110 9.05 -16.80 -1.99
N HIS A 111 7.83 -16.55 -1.50
CA HIS A 111 7.57 -16.67 -0.05
C HIS A 111 6.26 -17.40 0.32
N SER A 112 6.40 -18.45 1.13
CA SER A 112 5.37 -19.38 1.58
C SER A 112 4.49 -18.88 2.73
N LEU A 113 4.32 -17.57 2.92
CA LEU A 113 3.75 -17.04 4.15
C LEU A 113 2.93 -15.77 3.88
N PHE A 114 1.68 -15.94 3.45
CA PHE A 114 0.66 -14.88 3.41
C PHE A 114 0.39 -14.24 4.81
N TYR A 115 0.98 -14.80 5.86
CA TYR A 115 0.83 -14.41 7.26
C TYR A 115 2.13 -13.92 7.92
N SER A 116 3.24 -13.73 7.20
CA SER A 116 4.54 -13.35 7.80
C SER A 116 5.02 -11.94 7.49
N TYR A 117 4.20 -11.08 6.87
CA TYR A 117 4.58 -9.67 6.79
C TYR A 117 4.46 -9.06 8.18
N THR A 118 5.57 -9.08 8.89
CA THR A 118 5.73 -8.48 10.21
C THR A 118 6.14 -7.01 10.13
N SER A 119 6.35 -6.46 8.93
CA SER A 119 6.83 -5.09 8.73
C SER A 119 6.38 -4.50 7.40
N LEU A 120 5.93 -3.23 7.44
CA LEU A 120 5.67 -2.39 6.27
C LEU A 120 6.95 -2.12 5.46
N ASP A 121 8.12 -2.13 6.09
CA ASP A 121 9.41 -1.91 5.40
C ASP A 121 9.73 -3.03 4.42
N LEU A 122 9.38 -4.27 4.76
CA LEU A 122 9.57 -5.41 3.88
C LEU A 122 8.66 -5.31 2.66
N ILE A 123 7.37 -5.00 2.88
CA ILE A 123 6.40 -4.77 1.79
C ILE A 123 6.88 -3.65 0.87
N LYS A 124 7.33 -2.53 1.46
CA LYS A 124 7.87 -1.39 0.71
C LYS A 124 9.06 -1.78 -0.15
N LYS A 125 10.00 -2.54 0.41
CA LYS A 125 11.19 -3.02 -0.33
C LYS A 125 10.79 -3.88 -1.53
N GLU A 126 9.92 -4.88 -1.32
CA GLU A 126 9.48 -5.78 -2.39
C GLU A 126 8.71 -5.02 -3.49
N LEU A 127 7.89 -4.04 -3.13
CA LEU A 127 7.19 -3.18 -4.11
C LEU A 127 8.16 -2.32 -4.93
N LEU A 128 9.21 -1.78 -4.31
CA LEU A 128 10.20 -0.99 -5.02
C LEU A 128 10.99 -1.83 -6.03
N GLU A 129 11.40 -3.04 -5.64
CA GLU A 129 12.06 -4.00 -6.54
C GLU A 129 11.15 -4.37 -7.73
N GLU A 130 9.86 -4.62 -7.49
CA GLU A 130 8.89 -4.92 -8.55
C GLU A 130 8.67 -3.73 -9.50
N ILE A 131 8.55 -2.51 -8.96
CA ILE A 131 8.42 -1.29 -9.79
C ILE A 131 9.65 -1.10 -10.67
N GLU A 132 10.84 -1.38 -10.16
CA GLU A 132 12.09 -1.30 -10.92
C GLU A 132 12.08 -2.30 -12.09
N ASN A 133 11.77 -3.58 -11.81
CA ASN A 133 11.65 -4.62 -12.84
C ASN A 133 10.64 -4.25 -13.94
N LEU A 134 9.43 -3.82 -13.56
CA LEU A 134 8.39 -3.41 -14.50
C LEU A 134 8.81 -2.20 -15.35
N CYS A 135 9.60 -1.28 -14.79
CA CYS A 135 10.14 -0.15 -15.54
C CYS A 135 11.24 -0.59 -16.53
N GLU A 136 12.08 -1.56 -16.16
CA GLU A 136 13.12 -2.10 -17.05
C GLU A 136 12.52 -2.89 -18.22
N GLU A 137 11.51 -3.73 -17.95
CA GLU A 137 10.81 -4.47 -18.99
C GLU A 137 10.17 -3.53 -20.02
N ASN A 138 9.48 -2.48 -19.56
CA ASN A 138 8.89 -1.48 -20.45
C ASN A 138 9.93 -0.77 -21.34
N LYS A 139 11.12 -0.46 -20.80
CA LYS A 139 12.22 0.12 -21.59
C LYS A 139 12.73 -0.87 -22.65
N SER A 140 12.87 -2.14 -22.31
CA SER A 140 13.31 -3.20 -23.22
C SER A 140 12.33 -3.38 -24.40
N TRP A 141 11.03 -3.35 -24.13
CA TRP A 141 9.98 -3.40 -25.16
C TRP A 141 10.00 -2.17 -26.09
N CYS A 142 10.09 -0.95 -25.53
CA CYS A 142 10.18 0.27 -26.34
C CYS A 142 11.43 0.28 -27.24
N SER A 143 12.55 -0.27 -26.75
CA SER A 143 13.80 -0.38 -27.51
C SER A 143 13.69 -1.39 -28.65
N ARG A 144 12.93 -2.48 -28.48
CA ARG A 144 12.71 -3.51 -29.50
C ARG A 144 11.67 -3.13 -30.56
N ALA A 145 10.67 -2.32 -30.20
CA ALA A 145 9.64 -1.85 -31.13
C ALA A 145 10.11 -0.72 -32.08
N SER A 146 11.34 -0.22 -31.88
CA SER A 146 11.94 0.88 -32.65
C SER A 146 12.96 0.42 -33.72
N LEU A 147 13.02 -0.89 -34.01
CA LEU A 147 13.86 -1.53 -35.04
C LEU A 147 12.98 -2.22 -36.08
#